data_AF-A0A377XN10-F1
#
_entry.id   AF-A0A377XN10-F1
#
_cell.length_a   1.000
_cell.length_b   1.000
_cell.length_c   1.000
_cell.angle_alpha   90.00
_cell.angle_beta   90.00
_cell.angle_gamma   90.00
#
_symmetry.space_group_name_H-M   'P 1'
#
loop_
_entity.id
_entity.type
_entity.pdbx_description
1 polymer ?
#
loop_
_entity_poly.entity_id
_entity_poly.type
_entity_poly.pdbx_seq_one_letter_code
_entity_poly.pdbx_strand_id
1 'polypeptide(L)'
;MLPGGDIGGDRDDYAAKLRRRFPFISESLARHYARTYGSNSEWILKEASALSDLGEDFGHEFYEAELKYLVEHEWVRSLDDAIWRRTKQGMWLTAEQQARISEWLAQHAGKSELSLAS
;
A
#
# COMPACT_ATOMS: atom_id res chain seq x y z
N MET A 1 19.64 10.48 3.70
CA MET A 1 18.19 10.28 3.90
C MET A 1 17.82 8.94 3.30
N LEU A 2 17.12 8.07 4.04
CA LEU A 2 16.57 6.82 3.49
C LEU A 2 15.22 7.11 2.80
N PRO A 3 14.83 6.36 1.75
CA PRO A 3 13.53 6.52 1.11
C PRO A 3 12.38 6.42 2.12
N GLY A 4 11.37 7.29 2.01
CA GLY A 4 10.21 7.34 2.91
C GLY A 4 10.42 8.09 4.24
N GLY A 5 11.64 8.47 4.58
CA GLY A 5 11.97 9.18 5.83
C GLY A 5 11.75 10.69 5.82
N ASP A 6 11.32 11.27 4.70
CA ASP A 6 11.14 12.73 4.54
C ASP A 6 9.75 13.17 5.04
N ILE A 7 9.46 12.90 6.31
CA ILE A 7 8.18 13.23 6.95
C ILE A 7 8.24 14.52 7.78
N GLY A 8 9.42 15.12 7.91
CA GLY A 8 9.64 16.43 8.53
C GLY A 8 9.23 16.53 10.01
N GLY A 9 9.04 15.41 10.72
CA GLY A 9 8.53 15.40 12.09
C GLY A 9 8.17 14.00 12.60
N ASP A 10 7.19 13.95 13.51
CA ASP A 10 6.67 12.70 14.06
C ASP A 10 5.70 12.01 13.08
N ARG A 11 5.60 10.68 13.17
CA ARG A 11 4.73 9.86 12.31
C ARG A 11 3.24 10.19 12.52
N ASP A 12 2.84 10.58 13.71
CA ASP A 12 1.45 10.93 14.01
C ASP A 12 1.07 12.31 13.43
N ASP A 13 2.00 13.27 13.45
CA ASP A 13 1.84 14.55 12.74
C ASP A 13 1.74 14.35 11.23
N TYR A 14 2.56 13.44 10.68
CA TYR A 14 2.47 13.08 9.27
C TYR A 14 1.15 12.37 8.92
N ALA A 15 0.64 11.47 9.78
CA ALA A 15 -0.67 10.86 9.60
C ALA A 15 -1.79 11.91 9.60
N ALA A 16 -1.73 12.90 10.49
CA ALA A 16 -2.68 14.02 10.51
C ALA A 16 -2.59 14.87 9.24
N LYS A 17 -1.38 15.14 8.72
CA LYS A 17 -1.17 15.80 7.42
C LYS A 17 -1.76 14.97 6.28
N LEU A 18 -1.56 13.66 6.28
CA LEU A 18 -2.11 12.74 5.27
C LEU A 18 -3.64 12.82 5.23
N ARG A 19 -4.30 12.76 6.40
CA ARG A 19 -5.76 12.90 6.49
C ARG A 19 -6.27 14.27 6.04
N ARG A 20 -5.53 15.34 6.30
CA ARG A 20 -5.90 16.68 5.82
C ARG A 20 -5.86 16.77 4.30
N ARG A 21 -4.90 16.09 3.66
CA ARG A 21 -4.75 16.06 2.21
C ARG A 21 -5.71 15.08 1.54
N PHE A 22 -5.96 13.94 2.17
CA PHE A 22 -6.82 12.87 1.68
C PHE A 22 -7.92 12.60 2.72
N PRO A 23 -8.97 13.45 2.81
CA PRO A 23 -9.97 13.38 3.88
C PRO A 23 -10.83 12.11 3.86
N PHE A 24 -10.81 11.35 2.76
CA PHE A 24 -11.54 10.10 2.61
C PHE A 24 -10.88 8.91 3.33
N ILE A 25 -9.60 9.01 3.72
CA ILE A 25 -8.94 7.92 4.43
C ILE A 25 -9.25 7.96 5.93
N SER A 26 -9.39 6.78 6.52
CA SER A 26 -9.58 6.62 7.97
C SER A 26 -8.31 7.03 8.75
N GLU A 27 -8.45 7.19 10.07
CA GLU A 27 -7.29 7.45 10.93
C GLU A 27 -6.33 6.27 11.00
N SER A 28 -6.86 5.05 11.04
CA SER A 28 -6.07 3.82 11.05
C SER A 28 -5.25 3.67 9.77
N LEU A 29 -5.86 3.92 8.60
CA LEU A 29 -5.17 3.87 7.31
C LEU A 29 -4.09 4.93 7.19
N ALA A 30 -4.39 6.18 7.59
CA ALA A 30 -3.38 7.25 7.59
C ALA A 30 -2.19 6.92 8.48
N ARG A 31 -2.45 6.35 9.67
CA ARG A 31 -1.40 5.93 10.60
C ARG A 31 -0.60 4.76 10.05
N HIS A 32 -1.26 3.78 9.40
CA HIS A 32 -0.59 2.67 8.72
C HIS A 32 0.37 3.19 7.65
N TYR A 33 -0.10 4.07 6.76
CA TYR A 33 0.71 4.64 5.69
C TYR A 33 1.87 5.50 6.21
N ALA A 34 1.61 6.37 7.18
CA ALA A 34 2.66 7.18 7.80
C ALA A 34 3.75 6.34 8.47
N ARG A 35 3.41 5.20 9.08
CA ARG A 35 4.37 4.33 9.79
C ARG A 35 5.12 3.37 8.88
N THR A 36 4.47 2.92 7.80
CA THR A 36 5.00 1.91 6.89
C THR A 36 5.75 2.56 5.73
N TYR A 37 5.16 3.56 5.09
CA TYR A 37 5.68 4.17 3.85
C TYR A 37 6.19 5.60 4.05
N GLY A 38 5.72 6.30 5.08
CA GLY A 38 6.12 7.69 5.34
C GLY A 38 5.80 8.60 4.15
N SER A 39 6.77 9.36 3.66
CA SER A 39 6.57 10.25 2.50
C SER A 39 6.15 9.53 1.22
N ASN A 40 6.44 8.23 1.10
CA ASN A 40 6.04 7.44 -0.05
C ASN A 40 4.53 7.18 -0.13
N SER A 41 3.79 7.46 0.95
CA SER A 41 2.32 7.32 0.99
C SER A 41 1.62 8.17 -0.08
N GLU A 42 2.22 9.29 -0.48
CA GLU A 42 1.69 10.12 -1.57
C GLU A 42 1.74 9.41 -2.93
N TRP A 43 2.69 8.51 -3.15
CA TRP A 43 2.78 7.70 -4.37
C TRP A 43 1.76 6.56 -4.40
N ILE A 44 1.31 6.10 -3.23
CA ILE A 44 0.23 5.12 -3.10
C ILE A 44 -1.10 5.79 -3.40
N LEU A 45 -1.38 6.90 -2.73
CA LEU A 45 -2.65 7.63 -2.85
C LEU A 45 -2.76 8.42 -4.16
N LYS A 46 -1.65 8.86 -4.76
CA LYS A 46 -1.60 9.64 -6.01
C LYS A 46 -2.65 10.77 -6.04
N GLU A 47 -3.53 10.74 -7.03
CA GLU A 47 -4.66 11.66 -7.23
C GLU A 47 -5.99 11.06 -6.77
N ALA A 48 -5.97 9.99 -5.96
CA ALA A 48 -7.18 9.38 -5.41
C ALA A 48 -7.95 10.43 -4.59
N SER A 49 -9.25 10.46 -4.82
CA SER A 49 -10.19 11.40 -4.20
C SER A 49 -11.23 10.70 -3.33
N ALA A 50 -11.38 9.38 -3.49
CA ALA A 50 -12.27 8.52 -2.73
C ALA A 50 -11.61 7.16 -2.43
N LEU A 51 -12.14 6.44 -1.43
CA LEU A 51 -11.71 5.06 -1.13
C LEU A 51 -11.90 4.13 -2.33
N SER A 52 -12.92 4.37 -3.16
CA SER A 52 -13.16 3.60 -4.39
C SER A 52 -12.04 3.77 -5.43
N ASP A 53 -11.29 4.87 -5.40
CA ASP A 53 -10.15 5.09 -6.29
C ASP A 53 -8.93 4.25 -5.87
N LEU A 54 -8.90 3.73 -4.63
CA LEU A 54 -7.86 2.83 -4.14
C LEU A 54 -8.00 1.40 -4.70
N GLY A 55 -9.13 1.11 -5.36
CA GLY A 55 -9.43 -0.18 -5.98
C GLY A 55 -10.02 -1.19 -5.01
N GLU A 56 -9.73 -2.47 -5.24
CA GLU A 56 -10.27 -3.56 -4.42
C GLU A 56 -9.76 -3.49 -2.96
N ASP A 57 -10.65 -3.72 -1.99
CA ASP A 57 -10.29 -3.90 -0.58
C ASP A 57 -10.09 -5.41 -0.31
N PHE A 58 -8.84 -5.81 -0.09
CA PHE A 58 -8.53 -7.20 0.24
C PHE A 58 -8.83 -7.55 1.70
N GLY A 59 -9.13 -6.55 2.54
CA GLY A 59 -9.39 -6.69 3.97
C GLY A 59 -8.42 -5.91 4.83
N HIS A 60 -8.88 -5.52 6.02
CA HIS A 60 -8.09 -4.76 7.00
C HIS A 60 -7.47 -3.47 6.43
N GLU A 61 -8.22 -2.79 5.55
CA GLU A 61 -7.79 -1.54 4.89
C GLU A 61 -6.55 -1.73 3.99
N PHE A 62 -6.31 -2.96 3.52
CA PHE A 62 -5.28 -3.30 2.53
C PHE A 62 -5.88 -3.22 1.13
N TYR A 63 -5.63 -2.10 0.46
CA TYR A 63 -6.21 -1.80 -0.85
C TYR A 63 -5.29 -2.19 -2.01
N GLU A 64 -5.87 -2.36 -3.18
CA GLU A 64 -5.17 -2.59 -4.45
C GLU A 64 -4.09 -1.55 -4.76
N ALA A 65 -4.34 -0.27 -4.49
CA ALA A 65 -3.35 0.78 -4.68
C ALA A 65 -2.06 0.54 -3.88
N GLU A 66 -2.19 0.05 -2.64
CA GLU A 66 -1.05 -0.30 -1.79
C GLU A 66 -0.30 -1.52 -2.34
N LEU A 67 -1.03 -2.58 -2.69
CA LEU A 67 -0.43 -3.79 -3.26
C LEU A 67 0.28 -3.50 -4.58
N LYS A 68 -0.30 -2.66 -5.44
CA LYS A 68 0.32 -2.21 -6.68
C LYS A 68 1.60 -1.44 -6.43
N TYR A 69 1.60 -0.51 -5.47
CA TYR A 69 2.80 0.21 -5.09
C TYR A 69 3.90 -0.74 -4.61
N LEU A 70 3.56 -1.74 -3.78
CA LEU A 70 4.50 -2.75 -3.30
C LEU A 70 5.13 -3.57 -4.44
N VAL A 71 4.36 -3.92 -5.46
CA VAL A 71 4.88 -4.63 -6.65
C VAL A 71 5.79 -3.72 -7.48
N GLU A 72 5.37 -2.48 -7.74
CA GLU A 72 6.09 -1.55 -8.61
C GLU A 72 7.38 -0.99 -7.97
N HIS A 73 7.38 -0.72 -6.66
CA HIS A 73 8.46 0.02 -5.99
C HIS A 73 9.22 -0.80 -4.93
N GLU A 74 8.64 -1.88 -4.40
CA GLU A 74 9.26 -2.67 -3.33
C GLU A 74 9.61 -4.11 -3.73
N TRP A 75 9.51 -4.42 -5.03
CA TRP A 75 9.80 -5.72 -5.65
C TRP A 75 9.02 -6.88 -5.05
N VAL A 76 7.79 -6.65 -4.59
CA VAL A 76 6.91 -7.72 -4.13
C VAL A 76 6.54 -8.63 -5.31
N ARG A 77 6.88 -9.92 -5.19
CA ARG A 77 6.58 -10.96 -6.21
C ARG A 77 5.71 -12.08 -5.67
N SER A 78 5.63 -12.24 -4.35
CA SER A 78 4.85 -13.26 -3.69
C SER A 78 3.95 -12.67 -2.61
N LEU A 79 2.91 -13.43 -2.24
CA LEU A 79 2.02 -13.07 -1.15
C LEU A 79 2.81 -12.81 0.15
N ASP A 80 3.79 -13.66 0.46
CA ASP A 80 4.58 -13.59 1.68
C ASP A 80 5.40 -12.29 1.77
N ASP A 81 5.95 -11.85 0.64
CA ASP A 81 6.64 -10.56 0.56
C ASP A 81 5.71 -9.41 0.94
N ALA A 82 4.48 -9.41 0.41
CA ALA A 82 3.48 -8.38 0.68
C ALA A 82 3.03 -8.39 2.14
N ILE A 83 2.59 -9.55 2.66
CA ILE A 83 1.82 -9.63 3.91
C ILE A 83 2.64 -9.93 5.16
N TRP A 84 3.87 -10.42 5.01
CA TRP A 84 4.76 -10.77 6.13
C TRP A 84 6.06 -9.97 6.18
N ARG A 85 6.64 -9.60 5.02
CA ARG A 85 7.90 -8.84 4.98
C ARG A 85 7.67 -7.34 4.91
N ARG A 86 6.85 -6.86 3.97
CA ARG A 86 6.59 -5.43 3.75
C ARG A 86 5.52 -4.90 4.66
N THR A 87 4.40 -5.60 4.69
CA THR A 87 3.34 -5.35 5.64
C THR A 87 3.28 -6.51 6.62
N LYS A 88 2.59 -6.33 7.74
CA LYS A 88 2.28 -7.44 8.66
C LYS A 88 0.87 -7.95 8.47
N GLN A 89 0.20 -7.56 7.38
CA GLN A 89 -1.24 -7.76 7.15
C GLN A 89 -1.66 -9.24 7.24
N GLY A 90 -0.73 -10.18 7.06
CA GLY A 90 -0.97 -11.62 7.23
C GLY A 90 -1.46 -12.02 8.63
N MET A 91 -1.28 -11.18 9.66
CA MET A 91 -1.84 -11.45 10.99
C MET A 91 -3.36 -11.20 11.08
N TRP A 92 -3.94 -10.43 10.15
CA TRP A 92 -5.35 -10.03 10.17
C TRP A 92 -6.15 -10.60 9.01
N LEU A 93 -5.51 -10.86 7.87
CA LEU A 93 -6.15 -11.38 6.66
C LEU A 93 -6.53 -12.86 6.80
N THR A 94 -7.75 -13.20 6.39
CA THR A 94 -8.22 -14.59 6.30
C THR A 94 -7.57 -15.34 5.14
N ALA A 95 -7.68 -16.67 5.12
CA ALA A 95 -7.17 -17.49 4.03
C ALA A 95 -7.78 -17.13 2.66
N GLU A 96 -9.07 -16.77 2.62
CA GLU A 96 -9.75 -16.33 1.40
C GLU A 96 -9.19 -15.00 0.88
N GLN A 97 -8.94 -14.05 1.78
CA GLN A 97 -8.34 -12.76 1.45
C GLN A 97 -6.90 -12.91 0.95
N GLN A 98 -6.12 -13.78 1.61
CA GLN A 98 -4.77 -14.13 1.18
C GLN A 98 -4.75 -14.79 -0.22
N ALA A 99 -5.70 -15.69 -0.50
CA ALA A 99 -5.86 -16.27 -1.82
C ALA A 99 -6.18 -15.22 -2.88
N ARG A 100 -7.03 -14.24 -2.55
CA ARG A 100 -7.39 -13.13 -3.44
C ARG A 100 -6.18 -12.25 -3.79
N ILE A 101 -5.36 -11.90 -2.80
CA ILE A 101 -4.10 -11.16 -3.02
C ILE A 101 -3.15 -11.96 -3.91
N SER A 102 -3.02 -13.26 -3.67
CA SER A 102 -2.17 -14.15 -4.48
C SER A 102 -2.62 -14.20 -5.95
N GLU A 103 -3.94 -14.29 -6.18
CA GLU A 103 -4.52 -14.26 -7.53
C GLU A 103 -4.28 -12.90 -8.21
N TRP A 104 -4.44 -11.80 -7.48
CA TRP A 104 -4.15 -10.46 -8.00
C TRP A 104 -2.66 -10.31 -8.38
N LEU A 105 -1.76 -10.80 -7.52
CA LEU A 105 -0.31 -10.81 -7.77
C LEU A 105 0.04 -11.64 -9.01
N ALA A 106 -0.58 -12.81 -9.20
CA ALA A 106 -0.35 -13.62 -10.39
C ALA A 106 -0.73 -12.88 -11.70
N GLN A 107 -1.78 -12.05 -11.65
CA GLN A 107 -2.24 -11.27 -12.79
C GLN A 107 -1.38 -10.02 -13.07
N HIS A 108 -0.73 -9.46 -12.05
CA HIS A 108 -0.03 -8.16 -12.14
C HIS A 108 1.50 -8.27 -12.09
N ALA A 109 2.06 -9.23 -11.36
CA ALA A 109 3.51 -9.45 -11.30
C ALA A 109 4.10 -9.85 -12.66
N GLY A 110 3.34 -10.59 -13.49
CA GLY A 110 3.73 -10.94 -14.86
C GLY A 110 3.68 -9.77 -15.85
N LYS A 111 2.90 -8.72 -15.56
CA LYS A 111 2.84 -7.51 -16.41
C LYS A 111 4.02 -6.56 -16.19
N SER A 112 4.63 -6.58 -15.00
CA SER A 112 5.81 -5.75 -14.70
C SER A 112 7.02 -6.12 -15.57
N GLU A 113 7.14 -7.40 -15.97
CA GLU A 113 8.19 -7.84 -16.91
C GLU A 113 7.98 -7.30 -18.35
N LEU A 114 6.72 -7.05 -18.75
CA LEU A 114 6.40 -6.48 -20.07
C LEU A 114 6.62 -4.96 -20.14
N SER A 115 6.58 -4.25 -19.02
CA SER A 115 6.76 -2.78 -18.98
C SER A 115 8.23 -2.34 -19.03
N LEU A 116 9.18 -3.22 -18.72
CA LEU A 116 10.63 -2.93 -18.79
C LEU A 116 11.24 -3.25 -20.16
N ALA A 117 10.45 -3.79 -21.09
CA ALA A 117 10.86 -4.15 -22.44
C ALA A 117 10.40 -3.15 -23.52
N SER A 118 9.95 -1.95 -23.14
CA SER A 118 9.52 -0.87 -24.06
C SER A 118 10.42 0.36 -23.98
#